data_AF-A0A0R3PXI4-F1
#
_entry.id   AF-A0A0R3PXI4-F1
#
_cell.length_a   1.000
_cell.length_b   1.000
_cell.length_c   1.000
_cell.angle_alpha   90.00
_cell.angle_beta   90.00
_cell.angle_gamma   90.00
#
_symmetry.space_group_name_H-M   'P 1'
#
loop_
_entity.id
_entity.type
_entity.pdbx_description
1 polymer ?
#
loop_
_entity_poly.entity_id
_entity_poly.type
_entity_poly.pdbx_seq_one_letter_code
_entity_poly.pdbx_strand_id
1 'polypeptide(L)'
;MEEEDPDEISSEQWQNNSLLLLLLKVLKLFLQDACWVVISAYFEEKGLVRQQLDSFDEFIQMNVQSIVEDAPTVELQAEMQHFFGDIENPTKFLLKFGQIYLSKPTHWEKDGTPTPMMPNEVRRGFLAFIITHYFLHSF
;
A
#
# COMPACT_ATOMS: atom_id res chain seq x y z
N MET A 1 34.61 33.42 51.70
CA MET A 1 35.70 33.51 50.71
C MET A 1 35.34 32.44 49.71
N GLU A 2 34.56 32.81 48.70
CA GLU A 2 34.15 31.90 47.62
C GLU A 2 35.37 31.77 46.71
N GLU A 3 35.84 30.53 46.51
CA GLU A 3 36.87 30.21 45.53
C GLU A 3 36.26 30.43 44.13
N GLU A 4 36.79 31.38 43.36
CA GLU A 4 36.54 31.42 41.92
C GLU A 4 37.21 30.20 41.29
N ASP A 5 36.42 29.36 40.62
CA ASP A 5 36.88 28.14 39.95
C ASP A 5 37.75 28.52 38.73
N PRO A 6 39.08 28.26 38.77
CA PRO A 6 40.02 28.75 37.76
C PRO A 6 39.82 28.12 36.37
N ASP A 7 38.97 27.10 36.24
CA ASP A 7 38.70 26.39 35.00
C ASP A 7 37.38 26.82 34.32
N GLU A 8 36.62 27.78 34.88
CA GLU A 8 35.36 28.25 34.29
C GLU A 8 35.61 29.21 33.11
N ILE A 9 35.90 28.63 31.95
CA ILE A 9 36.06 29.38 30.69
C ILE A 9 34.68 29.93 30.27
N SER A 10 34.52 31.26 30.34
CA SER A 10 33.35 31.99 29.84
C SER A 10 32.95 31.55 28.43
N SER A 11 31.65 31.37 28.21
CA SER A 11 31.06 31.05 26.90
C SER A 11 31.49 32.01 25.76
N GLU A 12 31.81 33.26 26.09
CA GLU A 12 32.33 34.26 25.15
C GLU A 12 33.78 33.98 24.73
N GLN A 13 34.59 33.40 25.63
CA GLN A 13 35.97 33.01 25.37
C GLN A 13 36.03 31.89 24.30
N TRP A 14 35.08 30.95 24.33
CA TRP A 14 34.95 29.89 23.33
C TRP A 14 34.56 30.43 21.95
N GLN A 15 33.74 31.48 21.90
CA GLN A 15 33.32 32.11 20.63
C GLN A 15 34.42 32.97 20.00
N ASN A 16 35.36 33.49 20.79
CA ASN A 16 36.47 34.31 20.27
C ASN A 16 37.66 33.48 19.76
N ASN A 17 37.67 32.17 19.98
CA ASN A 17 38.73 31.30 19.49
C ASN A 17 38.50 30.91 18.02
N SER A 18 39.19 31.61 17.12
CA SER A 18 39.07 31.45 15.67
C SER A 18 39.31 30.01 15.18
N LEU A 19 40.27 29.28 15.79
CA LEU A 19 40.55 27.88 15.44
C LEU A 19 39.40 26.95 15.85
N LEU A 20 38.84 27.16 17.04
CA LEU A 20 37.69 26.41 17.55
C LEU A 20 36.44 26.66 16.72
N LEU A 21 36.23 27.92 16.31
CA LEU A 21 35.14 28.30 15.42
C LEU A 21 35.29 27.68 14.03
N LEU A 22 36.52 27.57 13.53
CA LEU A 22 36.84 26.89 12.27
C LEU A 22 36.55 25.39 12.37
N LEU A 23 36.97 24.76 13.46
CA LEU A 23 36.76 23.33 13.73
C LEU A 23 35.26 23.00 13.82
N LEU A 24 34.48 23.82 14.54
CA LEU A 24 33.02 23.72 14.60
C LEU A 24 32.37 23.91 13.22
N LYS A 25 32.83 24.89 12.42
CA LYS A 25 32.33 25.09 11.04
C LYS A 25 32.66 23.91 10.13
N VAL A 26 33.87 23.37 10.19
CA VAL A 26 34.29 22.21 9.40
C VAL A 26 33.46 20.98 9.79
N LEU A 27 33.26 20.74 11.09
CA LEU A 27 32.44 19.63 11.57
C LEU A 27 30.98 19.77 11.09
N LYS A 28 30.43 20.98 11.12
CA LYS A 28 29.05 21.27 10.71
C LYS A 28 28.86 21.14 9.20
N LEU A 29 29.82 21.60 8.40
CA LEU A 29 29.85 21.42 6.94
C LEU A 29 29.95 19.92 6.57
N PHE A 30 30.87 19.20 7.20
CA PHE A 30 31.03 17.77 6.96
C PHE A 30 29.76 16.99 7.31
N LEU A 31 29.10 17.34 8.42
CA LEU A 31 27.84 16.71 8.81
C LEU A 31 26.70 17.04 7.85
N GLN A 32 26.61 18.28 7.34
CA GLN A 32 25.61 18.64 6.34
C GLN A 32 25.77 17.85 5.04
N ASP A 33 27.00 17.73 4.55
CA ASP A 33 27.29 16.97 3.32
C ASP A 33 27.08 15.47 3.53
N ALA A 34 27.54 14.93 4.66
CA ALA A 34 27.35 13.51 5.00
C ALA A 34 25.87 13.15 5.24
N CYS A 35 25.07 14.06 5.78
CA CYS A 35 23.65 13.83 6.02
C CYS A 35 22.88 13.55 4.71
N TRP A 36 23.14 14.35 3.67
CA TRP A 36 22.51 14.13 2.36
C TRP A 36 22.95 12.82 1.71
N VAL A 37 24.19 12.38 1.91
CA VAL A 37 24.68 11.09 1.43
C VAL A 37 23.91 9.93 2.08
N VAL A 38 23.72 9.97 3.39
CA VAL A 38 22.97 8.94 4.13
C VAL A 38 21.49 8.92 3.71
N ILE A 39 20.87 10.10 3.58
CA ILE A 39 19.48 10.24 3.14
C ILE A 39 19.31 9.69 1.73
N SER A 40 20.23 10.02 0.81
CA SER A 40 20.18 9.54 -0.57
C SER A 40 20.34 8.03 -0.64
N ALA A 41 21.29 7.45 0.11
CA ALA A 41 21.48 6.00 0.19
C ALA A 41 20.23 5.28 0.74
N TYR A 42 19.57 5.86 1.75
CA TYR A 42 18.31 5.32 2.27
C TYR A 42 17.21 5.30 1.20
N PHE A 43 17.03 6.39 0.45
CA PHE A 43 16.02 6.44 -0.60
C PHE A 43 16.38 5.61 -1.83
N GLU A 44 17.65 5.37 -2.11
CA GLU A 44 18.08 4.46 -3.17
C GLU A 44 17.77 3.00 -2.81
N GLU A 45 18.00 2.60 -1.56
CA GLU A 45 17.69 1.24 -1.08
C GLU A 45 16.19 1.03 -0.84
N LYS A 46 15.51 2.01 -0.23
CA LYS A 46 14.11 1.91 0.22
C LYS A 46 13.09 2.49 -0.76
N GLY A 47 13.50 3.30 -1.73
CA GLY A 47 12.60 4.01 -2.64
C GLY A 47 11.76 5.09 -1.95
N LEU A 48 11.25 6.03 -2.74
CA LEU A 48 10.18 6.93 -2.32
C LEU A 48 8.85 6.20 -2.58
N VAL A 49 7.95 6.16 -1.59
CA VAL A 49 6.57 5.60 -1.72
C VAL A 49 6.45 4.06 -1.62
N ARG A 50 7.39 3.35 -0.98
CA ARG A 50 7.21 1.90 -0.73
C ARG A 50 6.04 1.56 0.18
N GLN A 51 5.83 2.31 1.26
CA GLN A 51 4.75 2.03 2.21
C GLN A 51 3.37 1.92 1.54
N GLN A 52 3.08 2.74 0.53
CA GLN A 52 1.81 2.68 -0.18
C GLN A 52 1.70 1.43 -1.05
N LEU A 53 2.78 1.07 -1.77
CA LEU A 53 2.84 -0.16 -2.55
C LEU A 53 2.74 -1.40 -1.65
N ASP A 54 3.48 -1.43 -0.55
CA ASP A 54 3.48 -2.54 0.40
C ASP A 54 2.08 -2.74 1.00
N SER A 55 1.41 -1.65 1.41
CA SER A 55 0.05 -1.71 1.94
C SER A 55 -0.99 -2.15 0.90
N PHE A 56 -0.81 -1.74 -0.35
CA PHE A 56 -1.66 -2.16 -1.46
C PHE A 56 -1.46 -3.64 -1.78
N ASP A 57 -0.20 -4.10 -1.84
CA ASP A 57 0.14 -5.50 -2.10
C ASP A 57 -0.38 -6.41 -0.97
N GLU A 58 -0.22 -6.01 0.29
CA GLU A 58 -0.79 -6.70 1.45
C GLU A 58 -2.32 -6.77 1.36
N PHE A 59 -2.97 -5.65 1.03
CA PHE A 59 -4.42 -5.59 0.89
C PHE A 59 -4.94 -6.55 -0.18
N ILE A 60 -4.33 -6.53 -1.36
CA ILE A 60 -4.77 -7.35 -2.50
C ILE A 60 -4.47 -8.84 -2.28
N GLN A 61 -3.34 -9.18 -1.67
CA GLN A 61 -2.94 -10.58 -1.50
C GLN A 61 -3.65 -11.27 -0.33
N MET A 62 -3.83 -10.59 0.81
CA MET A 62 -4.30 -11.21 2.04
C MET A 62 -5.72 -10.75 2.42
N ASN A 63 -5.94 -9.44 2.50
CA ASN A 63 -7.20 -8.90 3.06
C ASN A 63 -8.40 -9.21 2.16
N VAL A 64 -8.25 -9.09 0.85
CA VAL A 64 -9.35 -9.35 -0.09
C VAL A 64 -9.79 -10.82 -0.07
N GLN A 65 -8.84 -11.76 0.01
CA GLN A 65 -9.16 -13.20 0.14
C GLN A 65 -9.85 -13.51 1.48
N SER A 66 -9.34 -12.95 2.59
CA SER A 66 -9.93 -13.11 3.92
C SER A 66 -11.39 -12.63 3.96
N ILE A 67 -11.68 -11.46 3.38
CA ILE A 67 -13.04 -10.91 3.35
C ILE A 67 -14.03 -11.84 2.62
N VAL A 68 -13.57 -12.52 1.56
CA VAL A 68 -14.40 -13.42 0.78
C VAL A 68 -14.65 -14.74 1.49
N GLU A 69 -13.64 -15.26 2.19
CA GLU A 69 -13.77 -16.47 3.01
C GLU A 69 -14.66 -16.26 4.24
N ASP A 70 -14.60 -15.06 4.83
CA ASP A 70 -15.44 -14.67 5.98
C ASP A 70 -16.90 -14.40 5.57
N ALA A 71 -17.19 -14.26 4.28
CA ALA A 71 -18.53 -13.97 3.80
C ALA A 71 -19.48 -15.18 4.02
N PRO A 72 -20.72 -14.95 4.49
CA PRO A 72 -21.67 -16.03 4.69
C PRO A 72 -22.04 -16.70 3.36
N THR A 73 -22.32 -18.00 3.43
CA THR A 73 -22.82 -18.77 2.28
C THR A 73 -24.18 -18.23 1.85
N VAL A 74 -24.35 -18.02 0.54
CA VAL A 74 -25.63 -17.55 -0.01
C VAL A 74 -26.53 -18.77 -0.22
N GLU A 75 -27.63 -18.81 0.51
CA GLU A 75 -28.64 -19.87 0.39
C GLU A 75 -29.81 -19.37 -0.46
N LEU A 76 -30.12 -20.10 -1.54
CA LEU A 76 -31.29 -19.84 -2.38
C LEU A 76 -32.27 -20.99 -2.21
N GLN A 77 -33.50 -20.66 -1.82
CA GLN A 77 -34.59 -21.62 -1.73
C GLN A 77 -35.63 -21.24 -2.77
N ALA A 78 -35.96 -22.17 -3.67
CA ALA A 78 -37.04 -21.95 -4.62
C ALA A 78 -38.39 -21.90 -3.87
N GLU A 79 -39.18 -20.84 -4.07
CA GLU A 79 -40.54 -20.77 -3.54
C GLU A 79 -41.43 -21.79 -4.26
N MET A 80 -42.21 -22.57 -3.49
CA MET A 80 -43.23 -23.46 -4.04
C MET A 80 -44.39 -22.63 -4.61
N GLN A 81 -44.25 -22.20 -5.85
CA GLN A 81 -45.36 -21.58 -6.58
C GLN A 81 -46.06 -22.66 -7.42
N HIS A 82 -47.01 -23.32 -6.75
CA HIS A 82 -48.06 -24.21 -7.28
C HIS A 82 -47.65 -25.63 -7.68
N PHE A 83 -48.15 -26.65 -6.96
CA PHE A 83 -49.13 -27.60 -7.49
C PHE A 83 -49.74 -28.44 -6.35
N PHE A 84 -51.06 -28.59 -6.37
CA PHE A 84 -51.80 -29.48 -5.49
C PHE A 84 -51.34 -30.93 -5.74
N GLY A 85 -50.77 -31.59 -4.73
CA GLY A 85 -50.81 -33.05 -4.68
C GLY A 85 -49.58 -33.79 -4.17
N ASP A 86 -48.39 -33.21 -4.20
CA ASP A 86 -47.20 -33.90 -3.67
C ASP A 86 -46.28 -32.94 -2.93
N ILE A 87 -45.88 -33.32 -1.72
CA ILE A 87 -45.01 -32.53 -0.84
C ILE A 87 -43.57 -32.73 -1.34
N GLU A 88 -43.21 -32.09 -2.46
CA GLU A 88 -41.80 -32.02 -2.86
C GLU A 88 -41.07 -31.01 -1.98
N ASN A 89 -39.97 -31.44 -1.35
CA ASN A 89 -39.11 -30.55 -0.61
C ASN A 89 -38.55 -29.47 -1.55
N PRO A 90 -38.62 -28.19 -1.18
CA PRO A 90 -38.15 -27.11 -2.05
C PRO A 90 -36.64 -27.25 -2.28
N THR A 91 -36.22 -27.23 -3.55
CA THR A 91 -34.81 -27.32 -3.94
C THR A 91 -34.03 -26.16 -3.31
N LYS A 92 -32.99 -26.51 -2.54
CA LYS A 92 -32.07 -25.56 -1.91
C LYS A 92 -30.75 -25.54 -2.68
N PHE A 93 -30.28 -24.35 -3.02
CA PHE A 93 -28.95 -24.14 -3.59
C PHE A 93 -28.09 -23.41 -2.57
N LEU A 94 -26.84 -23.87 -2.41
CA LEU A 94 -25.85 -23.22 -1.57
C LEU A 94 -24.73 -22.70 -2.47
N LEU A 95 -24.47 -21.39 -2.40
CA LEU A 95 -23.42 -20.72 -3.14
C LEU A 95 -22.33 -20.27 -2.17
N LYS A 96 -21.12 -20.82 -2.36
CA LYS A 96 -19.91 -20.42 -1.64
C LYS A 96 -18.92 -19.79 -2.60
N PHE A 97 -18.32 -18.68 -2.19
CA PHE A 97 -17.24 -18.06 -2.95
C PHE A 97 -15.92 -18.78 -2.64
N GLY A 98 -15.15 -19.05 -3.70
CA GLY A 98 -13.86 -19.74 -3.62
C GLY A 98 -12.68 -18.77 -3.77
N GLN A 99 -11.56 -19.31 -4.23
CA GLN A 99 -10.34 -18.56 -4.47
C GLN A 99 -10.55 -17.40 -5.46
N ILE A 100 -9.99 -16.24 -5.12
CA ILE A 100 -10.01 -15.04 -5.97
C ILE A 100 -8.81 -15.04 -6.91
N TYR A 101 -9.07 -14.65 -8.16
CA TYR A 101 -8.03 -14.44 -9.17
C TYR A 101 -8.09 -13.02 -9.72
N LEU A 102 -6.90 -12.44 -9.89
CA LEU A 102 -6.71 -11.07 -10.36
C LEU A 102 -6.04 -11.09 -11.73
N SER A 103 -6.66 -10.43 -12.71
CA SER A 103 -6.06 -10.26 -14.04
C SER A 103 -5.18 -9.00 -14.10
N LYS A 104 -4.43 -8.86 -15.19
CA LYS A 104 -3.81 -7.56 -15.50
C LYS A 104 -4.90 -6.53 -15.87
N PRO A 105 -4.65 -5.23 -15.60
CA PRO A 105 -5.51 -4.14 -16.06
C PRO A 105 -5.70 -4.22 -17.58
N THR A 106 -6.95 -4.40 -18.01
CA THR A 106 -7.29 -4.68 -19.42
C THR A 106 -8.45 -3.77 -19.84
N HIS A 107 -8.33 -3.17 -21.01
CA HIS A 107 -9.40 -2.41 -21.66
C HIS A 107 -10.16 -3.33 -22.62
N TRP A 108 -11.49 -3.27 -22.59
CA TRP A 108 -12.35 -3.94 -23.56
C TRP A 108 -12.86 -2.91 -24.56
N GLU A 109 -12.37 -3.00 -25.79
CA GLU A 109 -12.80 -2.13 -26.87
C GLU A 109 -14.14 -2.58 -27.47
N LYS A 110 -14.75 -1.74 -28.31
CA LYS A 110 -16.08 -2.00 -28.91
C LYS A 110 -16.08 -3.24 -29.82
N ASP A 111 -14.92 -3.69 -30.25
CA ASP A 111 -14.68 -4.88 -31.06
C ASP A 111 -14.59 -6.18 -30.22
N GLY A 112 -14.59 -6.06 -28.89
CA GLY A 112 -14.47 -7.19 -27.96
C GLY A 112 -13.03 -7.69 -27.77
N THR A 113 -12.02 -6.99 -28.30
CA THR A 113 -10.62 -7.38 -28.13
C THR A 113 -10.07 -6.82 -26.81
N PRO A 114 -9.46 -7.65 -25.95
CA PRO A 114 -8.80 -7.16 -24.74
C PRO A 114 -7.44 -6.53 -25.07
N THR A 115 -7.25 -5.26 -24.73
CA THR A 115 -5.96 -4.55 -24.89
C THR A 115 -5.37 -4.19 -23.52
N PRO A 116 -4.05 -4.33 -23.32
CA PRO A 116 -3.41 -3.91 -22.07
C PRO A 116 -3.50 -2.40 -21.93
N MET A 117 -3.93 -1.93 -20.75
CA MET A 117 -4.20 -0.51 -20.52
C MET A 117 -3.01 0.19 -19.86
N MET A 118 -2.55 1.31 -20.43
CA MET A 118 -1.46 2.10 -19.86
C MET A 118 -1.98 3.19 -18.91
N PRO A 119 -1.30 3.50 -17.79
CA PRO A 119 -1.76 4.52 -16.83
C PRO A 119 -1.99 5.90 -17.46
N ASN A 120 -1.19 6.28 -18.46
CA ASN A 120 -1.32 7.56 -19.15
C ASN A 120 -2.53 7.63 -20.10
N GLU A 121 -3.04 6.48 -20.54
CA GLU A 121 -4.26 6.39 -21.37
C GLU A 121 -5.49 6.55 -20.48
N VAL A 122 -5.47 5.92 -19.31
CA VAL A 122 -6.52 6.09 -18.28
C VAL A 122 -6.63 7.53 -17.84
N ARG A 123 -5.52 8.20 -17.55
CA ARG A 123 -5.55 9.60 -17.08
C ARG A 123 -6.13 10.56 -18.12
N ARG A 124 -5.97 10.25 -19.41
CA ARG A 124 -6.45 11.11 -20.52
C ARG A 124 -7.89 10.81 -20.92
N GLY A 125 -8.36 9.60 -20.71
CA GLY A 125 -9.74 9.19 -20.94
C GLY A 125 -10.57 9.30 -19.67
N PHE A 126 -11.89 9.39 -19.78
CA PHE A 126 -12.78 9.13 -18.64
C PHE A 126 -12.85 7.63 -18.33
N LEU A 127 -11.70 6.95 -18.26
CA LEU A 127 -11.57 5.53 -18.02
C LEU A 127 -11.14 5.30 -16.56
N ALA A 128 -11.53 4.17 -15.98
CA ALA A 128 -11.09 3.75 -14.65
C ALA A 128 -10.08 2.61 -14.78
N PHE A 129 -8.98 2.69 -14.04
CA PHE A 129 -7.99 1.60 -13.96
C PHE A 129 -8.51 0.53 -13.00
N ILE A 130 -9.25 -0.44 -13.55
CA ILE A 130 -9.92 -1.50 -12.78
C ILE A 130 -9.34 -2.85 -13.21
N ILE A 131 -9.10 -3.73 -12.23
CA ILE A 131 -8.71 -5.12 -12.44
C ILE A 131 -9.96 -5.99 -12.43
N THR A 132 -10.10 -6.88 -13.41
CA THR A 132 -11.18 -7.86 -13.41
C THR A 132 -10.91 -8.92 -12.34
N HIS A 133 -11.90 -9.15 -11.49
CA HIS A 133 -11.87 -10.15 -10.43
C HIS A 133 -12.73 -11.34 -10.85
N TYR A 134 -12.18 -12.55 -10.72
CA TYR A 134 -12.91 -13.78 -10.97
C TYR A 134 -13.01 -14.60 -9.68
N PHE A 135 -14.20 -15.11 -9.40
CA PHE A 135 -14.42 -16.17 -8.42
C PHE A 135 -14.46 -17.49 -9.18
N LEU A 136 -13.53 -18.41 -8.89
CA LEU A 136 -13.67 -19.77 -9.38
C LEU A 136 -14.61 -20.53 -8.44
N HIS A 137 -15.71 -21.00 -9.01
CA HIS A 137 -16.65 -21.90 -8.34
C HIS A 137 -16.05 -23.32 -8.42
N SER A 138 -15.57 -23.87 -7.32
CA SER A 138 -15.31 -25.32 -7.24
C SER A 138 -16.65 -26.04 -7.06
N PHE A 139 -16.94 -26.98 -7.95
CA PHE A 139 -18.02 -27.96 -7.81
C PHE A 139 -17.70 -28.98 -6.71
#